data_AF-A0A5P9CNM2-F1
#
_entry.id   AF-A0A5P9CNM2-F1
#
_cell.length_a   1.000
_cell.length_b   1.000
_cell.length_c   1.000
_cell.angle_alpha   90.00
_cell.angle_beta   90.00
_cell.angle_gamma   90.00
#
_symmetry.space_group_name_H-M   'P 1'
#
loop_
_entity.id
_entity.type
_entity.pdbx_description
1 polymer ?
#
loop_
_entity_poly.entity_id
_entity_poly.type
_entity_poly.pdbx_seq_one_letter_code
_entity_poly.pdbx_strand_id
1 'polypeptide(L)'
;MILFNTLSSKLSNRNTSAKIGYREAQVLELLIQHSPNVVKKCDIIQHAWGNQYVGETSLAKSISSLRHALLKLGANESPIVTVPKVGYRLINDCIACDTQKTVQREAIQKAFVDISAPRSKVTVDDQPNSIFHHYRFSICYLSAFILLFSASLLAFSKSYGWHWENVNSKHSLIIRKIDMIDVIRTPDTHLNPELLALISKHQCRCVVYFEQNDQYAELSIMDRNRRRSINIFYTHGQPHIVSNQILSFLEESQL
;
A
#
# COMPACT_ATOMS: atom_id res chain seq x y z
N MET A 1 -17.41 19.18 -13.03
CA MET A 1 -16.44 19.76 -12.07
C MET A 1 -16.83 19.25 -10.70
N ILE A 2 -15.94 18.50 -10.05
CA ILE A 2 -16.21 17.89 -8.73
C ILE A 2 -15.82 18.91 -7.66
N LEU A 3 -16.71 19.12 -6.70
CA LEU A 3 -16.48 19.96 -5.53
C LEU A 3 -16.11 19.07 -4.35
N PHE A 4 -15.04 19.43 -3.65
CA PHE A 4 -14.65 18.80 -2.40
C PHE A 4 -14.86 19.76 -1.24
N ASN A 5 -15.64 19.32 -0.26
CA ASN A 5 -15.83 20.03 0.99
C ASN A 5 -15.03 19.30 2.09
N THR A 6 -13.97 19.95 2.55
CA THR A 6 -13.03 19.43 3.56
C THR A 6 -13.71 19.20 4.91
N LEU A 7 -14.57 20.12 5.36
CA LEU A 7 -15.24 20.07 6.66
C LEU A 7 -16.28 18.95 6.78
N SER A 8 -16.99 18.66 5.69
CA SER A 8 -18.02 17.61 5.66
C SER A 8 -17.54 16.29 5.06
N SER A 9 -16.27 16.21 4.63
CA SER A 9 -15.69 15.04 3.93
C SER A 9 -16.62 14.55 2.82
N LYS A 10 -17.13 15.48 2.02
CA LYS A 10 -18.14 15.23 1.00
C LYS A 10 -17.64 15.69 -0.36
N LEU A 11 -17.77 14.79 -1.33
CA LEU A 11 -17.56 15.07 -2.74
C LEU A 11 -18.92 15.26 -3.40
N SER A 12 -19.08 16.33 -4.17
CA SER A 12 -20.30 16.60 -4.93
C SER A 12 -19.99 16.92 -6.39
N ASN A 13 -20.85 16.45 -7.28
CA ASN A 13 -20.99 16.96 -8.64
C ASN A 13 -22.44 17.41 -8.81
N ARG A 14 -22.75 18.21 -9.83
CA ARG A 14 -24.01 18.94 -10.05
C ARG A 14 -25.30 18.18 -9.66
N ASN A 15 -25.34 16.85 -9.81
CA ASN A 15 -26.52 16.02 -9.51
C ASN A 15 -26.29 14.94 -8.45
N THR A 16 -25.07 14.71 -7.97
CA THR A 16 -24.73 13.56 -7.12
C THR A 16 -23.75 13.93 -6.02
N SER A 17 -23.86 13.27 -4.86
CA SER A 17 -22.92 13.47 -3.77
C SER A 17 -22.52 12.16 -3.12
N ALA A 18 -21.25 12.06 -2.74
CA ALA A 18 -20.67 10.91 -2.07
C ALA A 18 -19.93 11.38 -0.82
N LYS A 19 -20.22 10.73 0.31
CA LYS A 19 -19.45 10.90 1.53
C LYS A 19 -18.23 10.00 1.45
N ILE A 20 -17.06 10.54 1.78
CA ILE A 20 -15.81 9.79 1.89
C ILE A 20 -15.39 9.70 3.36
N GLY A 21 -14.56 8.71 3.69
CA GLY A 21 -14.02 8.56 5.04
C GLY A 21 -13.08 9.70 5.42
N TYR A 22 -12.84 9.90 6.72
CA TYR A 22 -11.94 10.95 7.23
C TYR A 22 -10.52 10.84 6.67
N ARG A 23 -9.94 9.64 6.68
CA ARG A 23 -8.58 9.40 6.14
C ARG A 23 -8.53 9.64 4.63
N GLU A 24 -9.58 9.26 3.91
CA GLU A 24 -9.70 9.51 2.47
C GLU A 24 -9.78 11.01 2.18
N ALA A 25 -10.51 11.77 2.99
CA ALA A 25 -10.58 13.23 2.90
C ALA A 25 -9.20 13.88 3.13
N GLN A 26 -8.45 13.45 4.15
CA GLN A 26 -7.10 13.94 4.43
C GLN A 26 -6.11 13.61 3.29
N VAL A 27 -6.17 12.40 2.74
CA VAL A 27 -5.37 12.03 1.57
C VAL A 27 -5.70 12.92 0.37
N LEU A 28 -7.00 13.13 0.10
CA LEU A 28 -7.44 13.94 -1.03
C LEU A 28 -7.06 15.42 -0.87
N GLU A 29 -7.19 15.97 0.33
CA GLU A 29 -6.78 17.33 0.67
C GLU A 29 -5.29 17.56 0.36
N LEU A 30 -4.42 16.66 0.83
CA LEU A 30 -2.99 16.77 0.57
C LEU A 30 -2.65 16.69 -0.92
N LEU A 31 -3.34 15.81 -1.67
CA LEU A 31 -3.15 15.67 -3.11
C LEU A 31 -3.63 16.92 -3.88
N ILE A 32 -4.70 17.57 -3.43
CA ILE A 32 -5.19 18.83 -4.00
C ILE A 32 -4.17 19.95 -3.76
N GLN A 33 -3.65 20.07 -2.52
CA GLN A 33 -2.68 21.10 -2.15
C GLN A 33 -1.38 21.03 -2.97
N HIS A 34 -0.97 19.81 -3.35
CA HIS A 34 0.26 19.59 -4.10
C HIS A 34 0.02 19.40 -5.60
N SER A 35 -1.23 19.45 -6.08
CA SER A 35 -1.54 19.29 -7.50
C SER A 35 -0.79 20.34 -8.35
N PRO A 36 -0.16 19.95 -9.48
CA PRO A 36 -0.13 18.62 -10.11
C PRO A 36 1.11 17.77 -9.74
N ASN A 37 1.86 18.16 -8.71
CA ASN A 37 3.10 17.51 -8.29
C ASN A 37 2.85 16.15 -7.62
N VAL A 38 3.88 15.30 -7.62
CA VAL A 38 3.84 13.97 -7.01
C VAL A 38 4.09 14.09 -5.51
N VAL A 39 3.21 13.48 -4.71
CA VAL A 39 3.38 13.35 -3.26
C VAL A 39 3.85 11.94 -2.93
N LYS A 40 4.89 11.82 -2.09
CA LYS A 40 5.46 10.52 -1.72
C LYS A 40 4.51 9.73 -0.81
N LYS A 41 4.57 8.40 -0.89
CA LYS A 41 3.75 7.52 -0.03
C LYS A 41 3.94 7.81 1.46
N CYS A 42 5.18 7.99 1.92
CA CYS A 42 5.49 8.27 3.31
C CYS A 42 4.87 9.59 3.78
N ASP A 43 4.94 10.64 2.96
CA ASP A 43 4.39 11.95 3.30
C ASP A 43 2.86 11.89 3.40
N ILE A 44 2.21 11.14 2.49
CA ILE A 44 0.75 10.94 2.54
C ILE A 44 0.35 10.15 3.79
N ILE A 45 1.09 9.09 4.12
CA ILE A 45 0.83 8.28 5.33
C ILE A 45 0.99 9.15 6.58
N GLN A 46 2.09 9.89 6.67
CA GLN A 46 2.38 10.77 7.80
C GLN A 46 1.31 11.84 7.97
N HIS A 47 0.85 12.46 6.88
CA HIS A 47 -0.18 13.49 6.95
C HIS A 47 -1.55 12.90 7.34
N ALA A 48 -1.98 11.85 6.66
CA ALA A 48 -3.33 11.34 6.82
C ALA A 48 -3.51 10.45 8.05
N TRP A 49 -2.46 9.79 8.57
CA TRP A 49 -2.51 8.92 9.76
C TRP A 49 -1.71 9.44 10.96
N GLY A 50 -0.85 10.44 10.77
CA GLY A 50 -0.06 11.03 11.85
C GLY A 50 0.94 10.03 12.42
N ASN A 51 0.89 9.84 13.75
CA ASN A 51 1.80 8.95 14.48
C ASN A 51 1.37 7.48 14.45
N GLN A 52 0.30 7.13 13.73
CA GLN A 52 -0.13 5.74 13.63
C GLN A 52 0.70 5.00 12.58
N TYR A 53 1.33 3.89 12.98
CA TYR A 53 2.06 3.04 12.04
C TYR A 53 1.09 2.26 11.17
N VAL A 54 0.92 2.68 9.92
CA VAL A 54 0.10 1.98 8.92
C VAL A 54 0.95 1.59 7.71
N GLY A 55 0.72 0.38 7.21
CA GLY A 55 1.38 -0.11 6.00
C GLY A 55 0.83 0.54 4.72
N GLU A 56 1.60 0.43 3.62
CA GLU A 56 1.20 0.94 2.30
C GLU A 56 -0.14 0.39 1.79
N THR A 57 -0.56 -0.78 2.29
CA THR A 57 -1.84 -1.41 1.98
C THR A 57 -3.04 -0.55 2.39
N SER A 58 -2.92 0.18 3.51
CA SER A 58 -3.97 1.08 4.00
C SER A 58 -4.11 2.31 3.10
N LEU A 59 -2.97 2.90 2.71
CA LEU A 59 -2.94 3.99 1.73
C LEU A 59 -3.53 3.53 0.39
N ALA A 60 -3.13 2.36 -0.11
CA ALA A 60 -3.65 1.80 -1.36
C ALA A 60 -5.18 1.63 -1.33
N LYS A 61 -5.73 1.15 -0.20
CA LYS A 61 -7.17 1.03 0.00
C LYS A 61 -7.89 2.38 -0.04
N SER A 62 -7.38 3.39 0.68
CA SER A 62 -7.94 4.75 0.66
C SER A 62 -7.89 5.38 -0.74
N ILE A 63 -6.79 5.19 -1.48
CA ILE A 63 -6.70 5.65 -2.87
C ILE A 63 -7.74 4.95 -3.74
N SER A 64 -7.88 3.62 -3.64
CA SER A 64 -8.90 2.87 -4.41
C SER A 64 -10.32 3.36 -4.11
N SER A 65 -10.68 3.57 -2.84
CA SER A 65 -11.97 4.15 -2.46
C SER A 65 -12.21 5.52 -3.08
N LEU A 66 -11.21 6.41 -3.00
CA LEU A 66 -11.28 7.75 -3.59
C LEU A 66 -11.50 7.67 -5.11
N ARG A 67 -10.76 6.79 -5.81
CA ARG A 67 -10.93 6.59 -7.25
C ARG A 67 -12.36 6.17 -7.59
N HIS A 68 -12.91 5.20 -6.87
CA HIS A 68 -14.30 4.77 -7.07
C HIS A 68 -15.31 5.88 -6.81
N ALA A 69 -15.13 6.66 -5.73
CA ALA A 69 -16.00 7.78 -5.41
C ALA A 69 -15.98 8.85 -6.52
N LEU A 70 -14.80 9.18 -7.04
CA LEU A 70 -14.62 10.19 -8.09
C LEU A 70 -15.20 9.72 -9.44
N LEU A 71 -15.02 8.44 -9.80
CA LEU A 71 -15.62 7.85 -11.00
C LEU A 71 -17.16 7.84 -10.90
N LYS A 72 -17.72 7.47 -9.74
CA LYS A 72 -19.17 7.49 -9.49
C LYS A 72 -19.78 8.88 -9.62
N LEU A 73 -18.99 9.93 -9.35
CA LEU A 73 -19.39 11.32 -9.50
C LEU A 73 -19.25 11.83 -10.94
N GLY A 74 -18.96 10.96 -11.92
CA GLY A 74 -18.97 11.31 -13.35
C GLY A 74 -17.65 11.86 -13.88
N ALA A 75 -16.52 11.51 -13.25
CA ALA A 75 -15.22 11.68 -13.88
C ALA A 75 -15.04 10.63 -14.98
N ASN A 76 -14.66 11.05 -16.20
CA ASN A 76 -14.41 10.14 -17.33
C ASN A 76 -13.27 9.16 -17.03
N GLU A 77 -12.24 9.65 -16.32
CA GLU A 77 -11.13 8.86 -15.81
C GLU A 77 -10.85 9.29 -14.36
N SER A 78 -10.21 8.41 -13.58
CA SER A 78 -9.89 8.74 -12.20
C SER A 78 -8.79 9.81 -12.15
N PRO A 79 -9.01 10.97 -11.52
CA PRO A 79 -8.05 12.07 -11.55
C PRO A 79 -6.81 11.81 -10.66
N ILE A 80 -6.79 10.72 -9.88
CA ILE A 80 -5.66 10.33 -9.03
C ILE A 80 -4.78 9.31 -9.77
N VAL A 81 -3.58 9.73 -10.14
CA VAL A 81 -2.61 8.92 -10.90
C VAL A 81 -1.57 8.30 -9.97
N THR A 82 -1.30 7.00 -10.13
CA THR A 82 -0.20 6.32 -9.43
C THR A 82 1.12 6.62 -10.14
N VAL A 83 2.13 7.02 -9.38
CA VAL A 83 3.52 7.12 -9.84
C VAL A 83 4.30 5.96 -9.23
N PRO A 84 4.67 4.93 -10.02
CA PRO A 84 5.30 3.72 -9.50
C PRO A 84 6.53 4.03 -8.65
N LYS A 85 6.65 3.34 -7.51
CA LYS A 85 7.76 3.48 -6.53
C LYS A 85 7.89 4.85 -5.86
N VAL A 86 7.09 5.85 -6.22
CA VAL A 86 7.16 7.22 -5.66
C VAL A 86 5.93 7.53 -4.81
N GLY A 87 4.73 7.44 -5.39
CA GLY A 87 3.51 7.84 -4.71
C GLY A 87 2.36 8.18 -5.65
N TYR A 88 1.67 9.27 -5.37
CA TYR A 88 0.42 9.63 -6.06
C TYR A 88 0.41 11.10 -6.43
N ARG A 89 -0.30 11.44 -7.51
CA ARG A 89 -0.55 12.82 -7.92
C ARG A 89 -1.99 13.02 -8.37
N LEU A 90 -2.49 14.23 -8.23
CA LEU A 90 -3.76 14.65 -8.80
C LEU A 90 -3.51 15.35 -10.14
N ILE A 91 -4.35 15.10 -11.14
CA ILE A 91 -4.33 15.83 -12.41
C ILE A 91 -4.95 17.22 -12.19
N ASN A 92 -4.35 18.24 -12.80
CA ASN A 92 -4.82 19.63 -12.68
C ASN A 92 -6.28 19.80 -13.09
N ASP A 93 -6.95 20.79 -12.48
CA ASP A 93 -8.29 21.30 -12.83
C ASP A 93 -9.45 20.28 -12.71
N CYS A 94 -9.25 19.16 -12.02
CA CYS A 94 -10.27 18.11 -11.88
C CYS A 94 -11.21 18.31 -10.67
N ILE A 95 -10.72 18.94 -9.59
CA ILE A 95 -11.43 19.07 -8.31
C ILE A 95 -11.27 20.51 -7.79
N ALA A 96 -12.39 21.19 -7.52
CA ALA A 96 -12.38 22.47 -6.84
C ALA A 96 -12.66 22.29 -5.34
N CYS A 97 -11.83 22.93 -4.52
CA CYS A 97 -11.98 22.93 -3.08
C CYS A 97 -12.77 24.17 -2.67
N ASP A 98 -13.90 24.01 -1.98
CA ASP A 98 -14.64 25.14 -1.42
C ASP A 98 -13.99 25.53 -0.09
N THR A 99 -13.17 26.58 -0.11
CA THR A 99 -12.61 27.18 1.10
C THR A 99 -13.05 28.63 1.14
N GLN A 100 -14.01 28.94 2.01
CA GLN A 100 -14.41 30.33 2.24
C GLN A 100 -13.36 31.07 3.10
N LYS A 101 -12.66 32.00 2.42
CA LYS A 101 -12.01 33.29 2.84
C LYS A 101 -10.82 33.31 3.84
N THR A 102 -9.66 33.85 3.41
CA THR A 102 -9.29 35.30 3.48
C THR A 102 -7.83 35.56 3.04
N VAL A 103 -7.68 36.38 1.99
CA VAL A 103 -6.70 37.44 1.69
C VAL A 103 -5.50 37.62 2.63
N GLN A 104 -4.27 37.44 2.11
CA GLN A 104 -3.19 38.46 2.01
C GLN A 104 -1.84 37.78 1.75
N ARG A 105 -1.28 38.01 0.56
CA ARG A 105 0.15 38.32 0.34
C ARG A 105 0.27 38.96 -1.05
N GLU A 106 0.03 40.26 -1.05
CA GLU A 106 0.60 41.23 -1.99
C GLU A 106 2.10 40.95 -2.16
N ALA A 107 2.58 40.73 -3.38
CA ALA A 107 3.06 41.78 -4.29
C ALA A 107 4.36 42.44 -3.81
N ILE A 108 5.49 41.78 -4.07
CA ILE A 108 6.79 42.38 -4.44
C ILE A 108 7.38 41.37 -5.44
N GLN A 109 7.43 41.63 -6.75
CA GLN A 109 8.43 42.48 -7.37
C GLN A 109 7.93 42.94 -8.75
N LYS A 110 7.68 44.24 -8.88
CA LYS A 110 7.59 44.96 -10.16
C LYS A 110 8.89 45.76 -10.28
N ALA A 111 9.34 45.95 -11.53
CA ALA A 111 10.39 46.87 -11.98
C ALA A 111 11.85 46.35 -11.96
N PHE A 112 12.26 45.77 -13.10
CA PHE A 112 13.39 46.34 -13.83
C PHE A 112 13.02 46.39 -15.34
N VAL A 113 12.71 47.60 -15.79
CA VAL A 113 12.65 48.10 -17.17
C VAL A 113 13.98 48.88 -17.29
N ASP A 114 14.81 48.85 -18.32
CA ASP A 114 14.58 48.83 -19.76
C ASP A 114 15.92 48.50 -20.48
N ILE A 115 15.84 48.31 -21.81
CA ILE A 115 16.75 48.77 -22.87
C ILE A 115 17.03 47.71 -23.95
N SER A 116 16.50 48.04 -25.13
CA SER A 116 16.96 47.74 -26.49
C SER A 116 16.62 46.38 -27.14
N ALA A 117 15.59 46.44 -27.99
CA ALA A 117 15.47 45.61 -29.19
C ALA A 117 16.58 45.96 -30.21
N PRO A 118 16.81 45.09 -31.21
CA PRO A 118 16.27 45.48 -32.50
C PRO A 118 15.46 44.39 -33.22
N ARG A 119 14.42 44.92 -33.86
CA ARG A 119 13.57 44.44 -34.93
C ARG A 119 14.29 43.63 -36.02
N SER A 120 13.79 42.43 -36.29
CA SER A 120 13.78 41.84 -37.64
C SER A 120 12.41 41.24 -37.94
N LYS A 121 11.74 41.83 -38.94
CA LYS A 121 10.64 41.21 -39.68
C LYS A 121 11.24 40.10 -40.54
N VAL A 122 10.49 39.03 -40.83
CA VAL A 122 10.18 38.54 -42.19
C VAL A 122 9.68 37.08 -42.16
N THR A 123 8.50 36.93 -42.76
CA THR A 123 7.84 35.78 -43.42
C THR A 123 7.52 34.50 -42.66
N VAL A 124 6.21 34.35 -42.45
CA VAL A 124 5.45 33.11 -42.60
C VAL A 124 5.81 32.46 -43.93
N ASP A 125 6.27 31.21 -43.91
CA ASP A 125 6.19 30.31 -45.06
C ASP A 125 5.62 28.97 -44.57
N ASP A 126 4.48 28.61 -45.16
CA ASP A 126 3.77 27.36 -44.99
C ASP A 126 4.42 26.31 -45.88
N GLN A 127 5.03 25.26 -45.32
CA GLN A 127 5.00 23.94 -45.97
C GLN A 127 4.96 22.77 -44.98
N PRO A 128 4.16 21.72 -45.27
CA PRO A 128 3.67 20.79 -44.25
C PRO A 128 4.23 19.35 -44.39
N ASN A 129 4.25 18.65 -43.26
CA ASN A 129 3.94 17.21 -43.11
C ASN A 129 4.90 16.07 -43.52
N SER A 130 6.14 16.27 -43.96
CA SER A 130 7.05 15.12 -44.24
C SER A 130 7.88 14.62 -43.04
N ILE A 131 8.05 15.43 -41.98
CA ILE A 131 8.93 15.11 -40.83
C ILE A 131 8.20 14.33 -39.72
N PHE A 132 6.88 14.54 -39.55
CA PHE A 132 6.11 13.92 -38.47
C PHE A 132 5.88 12.41 -38.64
N HIS A 133 5.80 11.89 -39.88
CA HIS A 133 5.62 10.45 -40.10
C HIS A 133 6.85 9.65 -39.67
N HIS A 134 8.06 10.15 -39.95
CA HIS A 134 9.31 9.45 -39.65
C HIS A 134 9.53 9.29 -38.12
N TYR A 135 9.10 10.28 -37.34
CA TYR A 135 9.19 10.24 -35.87
C TYR A 135 8.16 9.30 -35.24
N ARG A 136 6.94 9.21 -35.80
CA ARG A 136 5.91 8.26 -35.33
C ARG A 136 6.30 6.81 -35.59
N PHE A 137 6.87 6.52 -36.76
CA PHE A 137 7.40 5.17 -37.04
C PHE A 137 8.59 4.85 -36.13
N SER A 138 9.53 5.78 -35.93
CA SER A 138 10.66 5.57 -35.01
C SER A 138 10.22 5.31 -33.56
N ILE A 139 9.20 6.00 -33.06
CA ILE A 139 8.64 5.75 -31.72
C ILE A 139 8.02 4.35 -31.63
N CYS A 140 7.27 3.93 -32.65
CA CYS A 140 6.71 2.58 -32.70
C CYS A 140 7.81 1.50 -32.70
N TYR A 141 8.88 1.67 -33.49
CA TYR A 141 10.00 0.74 -33.52
C TYR A 141 10.75 0.70 -32.18
N LEU A 142 10.97 1.84 -31.52
CA LEU A 142 11.57 1.87 -30.19
C LEU A 142 10.70 1.18 -29.14
N SER A 143 9.38 1.39 -29.17
CA SER A 143 8.47 0.71 -28.25
C SER A 143 8.45 -0.81 -28.46
N ALA A 144 8.45 -1.26 -29.72
CA ALA A 144 8.51 -2.68 -30.06
C ALA A 144 9.84 -3.29 -29.63
N PHE A 145 10.96 -2.58 -29.82
CA PHE A 145 12.28 -3.04 -29.37
C PHE A 145 12.36 -3.17 -27.85
N ILE A 146 11.83 -2.20 -27.10
CA ILE A 146 11.77 -2.25 -25.63
C ILE A 146 10.93 -3.45 -25.18
N LEU A 147 9.79 -3.70 -25.83
CA LEU A 147 8.94 -4.85 -25.52
C LEU A 147 9.67 -6.17 -25.80
N LEU A 148 10.33 -6.31 -26.95
CA LEU A 148 11.12 -7.50 -27.30
C LEU A 148 12.29 -7.71 -26.34
N PHE A 149 13.00 -6.64 -25.97
CA PHE A 149 14.08 -6.70 -25.01
C PHE A 149 13.58 -7.13 -23.62
N SER A 150 12.44 -6.59 -23.17
CA SER A 150 11.82 -7.00 -21.90
C SER A 150 11.38 -8.47 -21.91
N ALA A 151 10.80 -8.95 -23.02
CA ALA A 151 10.41 -10.35 -23.17
C ALA A 151 11.63 -11.28 -23.18
N SER A 152 12.71 -10.87 -23.86
CA SER A 152 13.99 -11.60 -23.86
C SER A 152 14.60 -11.65 -22.45
N LEU A 153 14.57 -10.54 -21.71
CA LEU A 153 15.07 -10.47 -20.34
C LEU A 153 14.27 -11.37 -19.38
N LEU A 154 12.95 -11.45 -19.56
CA LEU A 154 12.08 -12.35 -18.79
C LEU A 154 12.32 -13.82 -19.14
N ALA A 155 12.55 -14.14 -20.42
CA ALA A 155 12.92 -15.48 -20.86
C ALA A 155 14.29 -15.88 -20.32
N PHE A 156 15.26 -14.97 -20.35
CA PHE A 156 16.58 -15.14 -19.74
C PHE A 156 16.47 -15.31 -18.22
N SER A 157 15.70 -14.48 -17.51
CA SER A 157 15.56 -14.61 -16.05
C SER A 157 14.98 -15.98 -15.67
N LYS A 158 14.05 -16.51 -16.48
CA LYS A 158 13.51 -17.86 -16.30
C LYS A 158 14.57 -18.94 -16.58
N SER A 159 15.37 -18.77 -17.64
CA SER A 159 16.41 -19.74 -18.04
C SER A 159 17.59 -19.79 -17.07
N TYR A 160 17.92 -18.67 -16.43
CA TYR A 160 19.01 -18.59 -15.44
C TYR A 160 18.51 -18.87 -14.01
N GLY A 161 17.27 -19.34 -13.84
CA GLY A 161 16.71 -19.70 -12.54
C GLY A 161 16.64 -18.53 -11.56
N TRP A 162 16.55 -17.28 -12.07
CA TRP A 162 16.55 -16.09 -11.23
C TRP A 162 15.20 -15.98 -10.52
N HIS A 163 15.13 -16.58 -9.33
CA HIS A 163 13.94 -16.68 -8.51
C HIS A 163 13.79 -15.39 -7.68
N TRP A 164 13.04 -14.41 -8.21
CA TRP A 164 12.75 -13.14 -7.52
C TRP A 164 11.89 -13.32 -6.25
N GLU A 165 11.40 -14.53 -5.97
CA GLU A 165 10.61 -14.87 -4.78
C GLU A 165 11.44 -15.07 -3.50
N ASN A 166 12.77 -15.14 -3.58
CA ASN A 166 13.64 -15.21 -2.40
C ASN A 166 14.00 -13.82 -1.85
N VAL A 167 13.07 -12.86 -1.89
CA VAL A 167 13.14 -11.74 -0.95
C VAL A 167 12.93 -12.37 0.42
N ASN A 168 14.01 -12.50 1.17
CA ASN A 168 14.07 -13.11 2.50
C ASN A 168 12.97 -12.48 3.39
N SER A 169 11.77 -13.06 3.33
CA SER A 169 10.63 -12.48 4.01
C SER A 169 10.84 -12.83 5.47
N LYS A 170 10.99 -11.80 6.30
CA LYS A 170 11.08 -11.90 7.77
C LYS A 170 9.87 -12.64 8.40
N HIS A 171 8.90 -13.04 7.57
CA HIS A 171 7.64 -13.68 7.91
C HIS A 171 7.52 -15.10 7.30
N SER A 172 8.63 -15.70 6.83
CA SER A 172 8.59 -17.08 6.36
C SER A 172 8.23 -18.02 7.52
N LEU A 173 7.09 -18.68 7.43
CA LEU A 173 6.65 -19.64 8.44
C LEU A 173 7.35 -20.99 8.21
N ILE A 174 7.95 -21.53 9.25
CA ILE A 174 8.53 -22.87 9.26
C ILE A 174 7.50 -23.82 9.86
N ILE A 175 7.19 -24.87 9.12
CA ILE A 175 6.35 -25.96 9.57
C ILE A 175 7.25 -27.15 9.87
N ARG A 176 7.24 -27.62 11.12
CA ARG A 176 7.94 -28.83 11.55
C ARG A 176 6.93 -29.83 12.08
N LYS A 177 6.91 -31.01 11.47
CA LYS A 177 6.08 -32.11 11.95
C LYS A 177 6.83 -32.92 13.01
N ILE A 178 6.25 -33.04 14.19
CA ILE A 178 6.77 -33.85 15.30
C ILE A 178 5.67 -34.85 15.63
N ASP A 179 5.86 -36.09 15.20
CA ASP A 179 4.87 -37.16 15.35
C ASP A 179 3.49 -36.77 14.74
N MET A 180 2.45 -36.63 15.56
CA MET A 180 1.11 -36.20 15.14
C MET A 180 0.87 -34.69 15.23
N ILE A 181 1.89 -33.92 15.62
CA ILE A 181 1.79 -32.48 15.87
C ILE A 181 2.47 -31.70 14.75
N ASP A 182 1.73 -30.78 14.14
CA ASP A 182 2.26 -29.84 13.16
C ASP A 182 2.62 -28.53 13.89
N VAL A 183 3.91 -28.23 14.04
CA VAL A 183 4.41 -27.01 14.73
C VAL A 183 4.74 -25.94 13.69
N ILE A 184 4.08 -24.80 13.78
CA ILE A 184 4.21 -23.64 12.90
C ILE A 184 4.85 -22.51 13.70
N ARG A 185 5.96 -21.95 13.22
CA ARG A 185 6.68 -20.86 13.90
C ARG A 185 7.44 -19.98 12.93
N THR A 186 7.88 -18.81 13.37
CA THR A 186 8.84 -17.99 12.61
C THR A 186 10.27 -18.56 12.77
N PRO A 187 11.22 -18.25 11.87
CA PRO A 187 12.54 -18.89 11.86
C PRO A 187 13.36 -18.61 13.11
N ASP A 188 13.18 -17.42 13.68
CA ASP A 188 13.96 -16.91 14.81
C ASP A 188 13.35 -17.23 16.19
N THR A 189 12.20 -17.91 16.23
CA THR A 189 11.50 -18.22 17.49
C THR A 189 11.60 -19.70 17.82
N HIS A 190 11.86 -20.04 19.09
CA HIS A 190 11.98 -21.42 19.56
C HIS A 190 10.92 -21.71 20.61
N LEU A 191 10.05 -22.67 20.32
CA LEU A 191 9.09 -23.17 21.30
C LEU A 191 9.82 -23.99 22.37
N ASN A 192 9.50 -23.74 23.65
CA ASN A 192 10.10 -24.47 24.77
C ASN A 192 9.87 -26.00 24.60
N PRO A 193 10.92 -26.83 24.63
CA PRO A 193 10.80 -28.29 24.52
C PRO A 193 9.89 -28.91 25.58
N GLU A 194 9.75 -28.32 26.77
CA GLU A 194 8.84 -28.81 27.81
C GLU A 194 7.37 -28.71 27.39
N LEU A 195 6.98 -27.61 26.74
CA LEU A 195 5.63 -27.42 26.22
C LEU A 195 5.34 -28.41 25.09
N LEU A 196 6.32 -28.64 24.21
CA LEU A 196 6.21 -29.65 23.16
C LEU A 196 6.05 -31.06 23.74
N ALA A 197 6.83 -31.41 24.77
CA ALA A 197 6.73 -32.69 25.45
C ALA A 197 5.35 -32.86 26.09
N LEU A 198 4.82 -31.82 26.74
CA LEU A 198 3.50 -31.83 27.36
C LEU A 198 2.39 -32.07 26.33
N ILE A 199 2.41 -31.35 25.19
CA ILE A 199 1.41 -31.54 24.12
C ILE A 199 1.54 -32.94 23.51
N SER A 200 2.77 -33.43 23.29
CA SER A 200 3.02 -34.77 22.74
C SER A 200 2.52 -35.90 23.64
N LYS A 201 2.60 -35.72 24.97
CA LYS A 201 2.14 -36.70 25.95
C LYS A 201 0.65 -37.02 25.81
N HIS A 202 -0.17 -36.04 25.39
CA HIS A 202 -1.62 -36.23 25.24
C HIS A 202 -2.03 -36.78 23.86
N GLN A 203 -1.08 -37.25 23.02
CA GLN A 203 -1.33 -37.94 21.74
C GLN A 203 -2.36 -37.23 20.84
N CYS A 204 -2.38 -35.90 20.83
CA CYS A 204 -3.34 -35.15 20.03
C CYS A 204 -2.84 -34.94 18.59
N ARG A 205 -3.75 -34.97 17.61
CA ARG A 205 -3.47 -34.52 16.24
C ARG A 205 -3.57 -32.99 16.19
N CYS A 206 -2.62 -32.33 16.83
CA CYS A 206 -2.66 -30.90 17.06
C CYS A 206 -1.89 -30.10 16.00
N VAL A 207 -2.36 -28.88 15.70
CA VAL A 207 -1.56 -27.84 15.06
C VAL A 207 -1.18 -26.84 16.13
N VAL A 208 0.11 -26.57 16.28
CA VAL A 208 0.63 -25.63 17.27
C VAL A 208 1.27 -24.47 16.53
N TYR A 209 0.77 -23.26 16.73
CA TYR A 209 1.39 -22.03 16.25
C TYR A 209 2.07 -21.33 17.41
N PHE A 210 3.32 -20.93 17.22
CA PHE A 210 4.09 -20.17 18.20
C PHE A 210 4.70 -18.93 17.57
N GLU A 211 4.48 -17.79 18.22
CA GLU A 211 5.09 -16.51 17.87
C GLU A 211 5.57 -15.83 19.15
N GLN A 212 6.69 -15.13 19.04
CA GLN A 212 7.29 -14.47 20.18
C GLN A 212 7.87 -13.13 19.74
N ASN A 213 7.52 -12.09 20.49
CA ASN A 213 8.00 -10.73 20.33
C ASN A 213 8.62 -10.25 21.67
N ASP A 214 9.22 -9.05 21.69
CA ASP A 214 9.91 -8.50 22.85
C ASP A 214 8.99 -8.32 24.09
N GLN A 215 7.67 -8.18 23.89
CA GLN A 215 6.73 -7.91 24.96
C GLN A 215 5.88 -9.12 25.39
N TYR A 216 5.59 -10.04 24.47
CA TYR A 216 4.72 -11.18 24.72
C TYR A 216 5.07 -12.36 23.80
N ALA A 217 4.70 -13.55 24.26
CA ALA A 217 4.67 -14.77 23.47
C ALA A 217 3.21 -15.21 23.28
N GLU A 218 2.91 -15.69 22.08
CA GLU A 218 1.63 -16.24 21.70
C GLU A 218 1.80 -17.73 21.37
N LEU A 219 0.96 -18.55 21.99
CA LEU A 219 0.87 -19.97 21.71
C LEU A 219 -0.58 -20.32 21.37
N SER A 220 -0.80 -20.74 20.13
CA SER A 220 -2.09 -21.21 19.66
C SER A 220 -2.04 -22.71 19.41
N ILE A 221 -2.99 -23.46 19.97
CA ILE A 221 -3.09 -24.92 19.79
C ILE A 221 -4.47 -25.23 19.23
N MET A 222 -4.52 -26.03 18.16
CA MET A 222 -5.75 -26.53 17.57
C MET A 222 -5.74 -28.06 17.50
N ASP A 223 -6.65 -28.72 18.23
CA ASP A 223 -6.88 -30.15 18.08
C ASP A 223 -7.74 -30.39 16.82
N ARG A 224 -7.14 -31.03 15.80
CA ARG A 224 -7.82 -31.30 14.53
C ARG A 224 -8.95 -32.32 14.68
N ASN A 225 -8.83 -33.26 15.61
CA ASN A 225 -9.84 -34.32 15.76
C ASN A 225 -11.13 -33.75 16.34
N ARG A 226 -11.01 -32.85 17.32
CA ARG A 226 -12.16 -32.27 18.04
C ARG A 226 -12.59 -30.90 17.53
N ARG A 227 -11.83 -30.32 16.59
CA ARG A 227 -12.04 -28.96 16.05
C ARG A 227 -12.12 -27.90 17.15
N ARG A 228 -11.33 -28.06 18.20
CA ARG A 228 -11.19 -27.08 19.28
C ARG A 228 -9.84 -26.40 19.18
N SER A 229 -9.79 -25.17 19.63
CA SER A 229 -8.56 -24.38 19.65
C SER A 229 -8.52 -23.50 20.88
N ILE A 230 -7.31 -23.28 21.37
CA ILE A 230 -7.01 -22.32 22.43
C ILE A 230 -5.88 -21.41 21.96
N ASN A 231 -5.96 -20.13 22.33
CA ASN A 231 -4.91 -19.16 22.12
C ASN A 231 -4.50 -18.59 23.47
N ILE A 232 -3.20 -18.66 23.77
CA ILE A 232 -2.61 -18.28 25.05
C ILE A 232 -1.56 -17.19 24.79
N PHE A 233 -1.79 -16.02 25.38
CA PHE A 233 -0.82 -14.92 25.39
C PHE A 233 -0.17 -14.84 26.77
N TYR A 234 1.16 -14.78 26.82
CA TYR A 234 1.91 -14.71 28.07
C TYR A 234 3.18 -13.87 27.93
N THR A 235 3.62 -13.25 29.02
CA THR A 235 4.88 -12.49 29.07
C THR A 235 6.06 -13.41 29.40
N HIS A 236 7.27 -12.97 29.07
CA HIS A 236 8.49 -13.68 29.45
C HIS A 236 8.54 -13.97 30.95
N GLY A 237 8.83 -15.23 31.32
CA GLY A 237 9.02 -15.66 32.72
C GLY A 237 7.83 -16.34 33.40
N GLN A 238 6.72 -16.62 32.70
CA GLN A 238 5.55 -17.31 33.27
C GLN A 238 5.18 -18.66 32.59
N PRO A 239 6.12 -19.60 32.39
CA PRO A 239 5.84 -20.85 31.66
C PRO A 239 4.82 -21.76 32.38
N HIS A 240 4.74 -21.72 33.70
CA HIS A 240 3.83 -22.58 34.48
C HIS A 240 2.34 -22.25 34.24
N ILE A 241 2.00 -20.98 34.02
CA ILE A 241 0.61 -20.56 33.75
C ILE A 241 0.15 -21.13 32.41
N VAL A 242 1.04 -21.08 31.42
CA VAL A 242 0.81 -21.63 30.08
C VAL A 242 0.60 -23.14 30.14
N SER A 243 1.48 -23.86 30.83
CA SER A 243 1.36 -25.31 30.99
C SER A 243 0.02 -25.72 31.61
N ASN A 244 -0.45 -25.03 32.64
CA ASN A 244 -1.73 -25.34 33.29
C ASN A 244 -2.94 -25.13 32.37
N GLN A 245 -2.94 -24.05 31.57
CA GLN A 245 -4.02 -23.78 30.61
C GLN A 245 -4.03 -24.79 29.44
N ILE A 246 -2.85 -25.22 29.00
CA ILE A 246 -2.74 -26.29 28.00
C ILE A 246 -3.28 -27.60 28.58
N LEU A 247 -2.90 -27.94 29.82
CA LEU A 247 -3.39 -29.16 30.47
C LEU A 247 -4.90 -29.14 30.62
N SER A 248 -5.50 -28.05 31.12
CA SER A 248 -6.96 -27.96 31.23
C SER A 248 -7.64 -28.12 29.86
N PHE A 249 -7.10 -27.49 28.81
CA PHE A 249 -7.61 -27.65 27.45
C PHE A 249 -7.51 -29.09 26.92
N LEU A 250 -6.40 -29.78 27.19
CA LEU A 250 -6.18 -31.15 26.75
C LEU A 250 -6.99 -32.16 27.58
N GLU A 251 -7.16 -31.93 28.88
CA GLU A 251 -7.94 -32.77 29.81
C GLU A 251 -9.45 -32.62 29.60
N GLU A 252 -9.97 -31.39 29.46
CA GLU A 252 -11.37 -31.14 29.07
C GLU A 252 -11.71 -31.71 27.69
N SER A 253 -10.69 -31.97 26.88
CA SER A 253 -10.84 -32.62 25.59
C SER A 253 -10.88 -34.14 25.71
N GLN A 254 -10.38 -34.75 26.79
CA GLN A 254 -10.40 -36.21 26.98
C GLN A 254 -11.74 -36.74 27.54
N LEU A 255 -12.55 -35.88 28.15
CA LEU A 255 -13.93 -36.15 28.59
C LEU A 255 -14.94 -36.02 27.44
#